data_AF-A0A9J5ZKF5-F1
#
_entry.id   AF-A0A9J5ZKF5-F1
#
_cell.length_a   1.000
_cell.length_b   1.000
_cell.length_c   1.000
_cell.angle_alpha   90.00
_cell.angle_beta   90.00
_cell.angle_gamma   90.00
#
_symmetry.space_group_name_H-M   'P 1'
#
loop_
_entity.id
_entity.type
_entity.pdbx_description
1 polymer ?
#
loop_
_entity_poly.entity_id
_entity_poly.type
_entity_poly.pdbx_seq_one_letter_code
_entity_poly.pdbx_strand_id
1 'polypeptide(L)'
;MELGLLTKLDYLDISDNRLNGSIPPFIGDYQHLFHLNLSNNKFGQKIPIEIGKITQLNVLDLSRNHLVGEIPPQLANLKVLVNLNLSHNGLSGCIPQEFESSTGLQDVVLSYNLLEGPIPNNKAFINASLEGNKGLFGNVVGIHPCGMPSSVVKKHSMAKGRKLILITVLPVMGALVLLCVFIGVLFLCDKRSRVGDVERRDSDGWLSISMLDGKALYRDILNATEEFDAKFCIGQGGHGSIYKVNLPSLGNIAVKRLHSSFENTPPKSFLNEVRALTGIKHRNIVNLYGYCSNAQHSLLVYEYVETGSLSSILSNKMVPKIFYFLMFFTLFTVTFASVEEATALLKWKANVLSQNNSLLASWTLSTDACRDWYGVICFNGRVNKINITNAGVVGTLHDFPFSSLLFLEYVDLSMNQLSSIIPPAIGNLTNLVYLDLSFNQISGKIPP
;
A
#
# COMPACT_ATOMS: atom_id res chain seq x y z
N MET A 1 -10.22 -11.28 25.81
CA MET A 1 -10.76 -11.20 24.44
C MET A 1 -9.57 -11.06 23.52
N GLU A 2 -9.64 -11.68 22.35
CA GLU A 2 -8.48 -12.20 21.60
C GLU A 2 -8.65 -11.86 20.11
N LEU A 3 -7.55 -11.58 19.38
CA LEU A 3 -7.54 -11.19 17.97
C LEU A 3 -8.24 -12.23 17.10
N GLY A 4 -8.14 -13.53 17.42
CA GLY A 4 -8.82 -14.61 16.70
C GLY A 4 -10.34 -14.51 16.63
N LEU A 5 -10.97 -13.57 17.37
CA LEU A 5 -12.41 -13.31 17.32
C LEU A 5 -12.85 -12.39 16.17
N LEU A 6 -11.91 -11.81 15.41
CA LEU A 6 -12.17 -10.90 14.29
C LEU A 6 -12.58 -11.65 13.01
N THR A 7 -13.63 -12.47 13.08
CA THR A 7 -14.01 -13.40 11.99
C THR A 7 -14.57 -12.72 10.73
N LYS A 8 -14.89 -11.42 10.79
CA LYS A 8 -15.36 -10.60 9.65
C LYS A 8 -14.24 -9.91 8.88
N LEU A 9 -12.98 -10.17 9.24
CA LEU A 9 -11.84 -9.47 8.67
C LEU A 9 -11.63 -9.89 7.20
N ASP A 10 -11.64 -8.90 6.32
CA ASP A 10 -11.40 -9.03 4.88
C ASP A 10 -9.96 -8.63 4.53
N TYR A 11 -9.42 -7.63 5.25
CA TYR A 11 -8.10 -7.07 5.01
C TYR A 11 -7.31 -6.97 6.31
N LEU A 12 -6.13 -7.58 6.33
CA LEU A 12 -5.17 -7.47 7.41
C LEU A 12 -3.79 -7.10 6.86
N ASP A 13 -3.30 -5.93 7.25
CA ASP A 13 -1.92 -5.52 7.04
C ASP A 13 -1.27 -5.11 8.36
N ILE A 14 -0.27 -5.87 8.79
CA ILE A 14 0.56 -5.56 9.96
C ILE A 14 2.05 -5.64 9.59
N SER A 15 2.36 -5.40 8.31
CA SER A 15 3.71 -5.39 7.76
C SER A 15 4.56 -4.24 8.30
N ASP A 16 5.87 -4.25 8.01
CA ASP A 16 6.78 -3.15 8.38
C ASP A 16 6.71 -2.78 9.87
N ASN A 17 6.86 -3.81 10.72
CA ASN A 17 6.82 -3.70 12.18
C ASN A 17 7.96 -4.55 12.80
N ARG A 18 7.91 -4.80 14.10
CA ARG A 18 8.87 -5.60 14.88
C ARG A 18 8.22 -6.83 15.52
N LEU A 19 7.11 -7.32 14.97
CA LEU A 19 6.37 -8.47 15.50
C LEU A 19 7.21 -9.75 15.39
N ASN A 20 7.07 -10.66 16.35
CA ASN A 20 7.89 -11.86 16.46
C ASN A 20 7.07 -13.09 16.90
N GLY A 21 7.77 -14.23 17.05
CA GLY A 21 7.15 -15.50 17.41
C GLY A 21 6.62 -16.25 16.19
N SER A 22 5.51 -16.96 16.37
CA SER A 22 4.82 -17.68 15.30
C SER A 22 3.67 -16.87 14.74
N ILE A 23 3.39 -17.07 13.45
CA ILE A 23 2.10 -16.71 12.88
C ILE A 23 1.04 -17.63 13.51
N PRO A 24 0.01 -17.11 14.20
CA PRO A 24 -0.93 -17.97 14.93
C PRO A 24 -1.84 -18.80 14.02
N PRO A 25 -2.18 -20.05 14.41
CA PRO A 25 -3.07 -20.92 13.63
C PRO A 25 -4.48 -20.36 13.40
N PHE A 26 -5.01 -19.57 14.34
CA PHE A 26 -6.35 -18.99 14.24
C PHE A 26 -6.51 -18.03 13.05
N ILE A 27 -5.41 -17.57 12.42
CA ILE A 27 -5.50 -16.78 11.18
C ILE A 27 -6.27 -17.54 10.10
N GLY A 28 -6.21 -18.89 10.12
CA GLY A 28 -7.02 -19.72 9.23
C GLY A 28 -8.53 -19.66 9.47
N ASP A 29 -8.99 -19.05 10.57
CA ASP A 29 -10.42 -18.89 10.89
C ASP A 29 -11.03 -17.63 10.25
N TYR A 30 -10.23 -16.73 9.68
CA TYR A 30 -10.71 -15.55 8.94
C TYR A 30 -11.15 -15.92 7.53
N GLN A 31 -12.29 -16.59 7.41
CA GLN A 31 -12.80 -17.17 6.16
C GLN A 31 -13.07 -16.16 5.04
N HIS A 32 -13.23 -14.87 5.37
CA HIS A 32 -13.48 -13.78 4.43
C HIS A 32 -12.23 -13.04 3.99
N LEU A 33 -11.08 -13.32 4.61
CA LEU A 33 -9.84 -12.58 4.38
C LEU A 33 -9.36 -12.74 2.93
N PHE A 34 -9.28 -11.62 2.20
CA PHE A 34 -8.76 -11.57 0.83
C PHE A 34 -7.33 -11.04 0.77
N HIS A 35 -6.87 -10.31 1.79
CA HIS A 35 -5.53 -9.74 1.84
C HIS A 35 -4.89 -9.98 3.20
N LEU A 36 -3.74 -10.67 3.21
CA LEU A 36 -2.91 -10.90 4.37
C LEU A 36 -1.47 -10.47 4.09
N ASN A 37 -1.04 -9.40 4.74
CA ASN A 37 0.34 -8.92 4.65
C ASN A 37 0.98 -8.87 6.05
N LEU A 38 1.95 -9.76 6.27
CA LEU A 38 2.75 -9.89 7.49
C LEU A 38 4.23 -9.61 7.21
N SER A 39 4.54 -9.04 6.05
CA SER A 39 5.91 -8.89 5.57
C SER A 39 6.74 -7.92 6.43
N ASN A 40 8.05 -7.98 6.28
CA ASN A 40 9.02 -7.13 6.99
C ASN A 40 8.78 -7.08 8.52
N ASN A 41 8.79 -8.25 9.13
CA ASN A 41 8.66 -8.46 10.58
C ASN A 41 9.75 -9.43 11.06
N LYS A 42 9.58 -10.02 12.25
CA LYS A 42 10.52 -10.97 12.87
C LYS A 42 9.86 -12.33 13.18
N PHE A 43 8.86 -12.76 12.41
CA PHE A 43 8.27 -14.08 12.56
C PHE A 43 9.33 -15.15 12.28
N GLY A 44 9.52 -16.09 13.21
CA GLY A 44 10.69 -16.99 13.23
C GLY A 44 10.36 -18.48 13.27
N GLN A 45 9.08 -18.82 13.13
CA GLN A 45 8.59 -20.20 13.19
C GLN A 45 8.09 -20.64 11.81
N LYS A 46 7.54 -21.86 11.72
CA LYS A 46 6.95 -22.37 10.48
C LYS A 46 5.73 -21.57 10.06
N ILE A 47 5.44 -21.58 8.76
CA ILE A 47 4.16 -21.10 8.23
C ILE A 47 3.06 -22.08 8.70
N PRO A 48 2.00 -21.60 9.37
CA PRO A 48 0.91 -22.47 9.82
C PRO A 48 0.12 -23.03 8.63
N ILE A 49 -0.23 -24.31 8.68
CA ILE A 49 -0.98 -25.01 7.62
C ILE A 49 -2.39 -24.43 7.48
N GLU A 50 -2.91 -23.81 8.54
CA GLU A 50 -4.25 -23.24 8.65
C GLU A 50 -4.48 -22.07 7.68
N ILE A 51 -3.42 -21.38 7.23
CA ILE A 51 -3.55 -20.35 6.17
C ILE A 51 -4.19 -20.96 4.91
N GLY A 52 -3.93 -22.24 4.62
CA GLY A 52 -4.55 -22.95 3.50
C GLY A 52 -6.08 -23.14 3.61
N LYS A 53 -6.71 -22.76 4.73
CA LYS A 53 -8.17 -22.75 4.90
C LYS A 53 -8.83 -21.48 4.38
N ILE A 54 -8.08 -20.40 4.16
CA ILE A 54 -8.61 -19.08 3.80
C ILE A 54 -8.91 -19.02 2.30
N THR A 55 -9.92 -19.74 1.84
CA THR A 55 -10.17 -19.97 0.41
C THR A 55 -10.47 -18.72 -0.43
N GLN A 56 -10.72 -17.56 0.21
CA GLN A 56 -10.92 -16.27 -0.44
C GLN A 56 -9.63 -15.44 -0.59
N LEU A 57 -8.50 -15.92 -0.06
CA LEU A 57 -7.25 -15.16 -0.01
C LEU A 57 -6.70 -14.91 -1.43
N ASN A 58 -6.53 -13.63 -1.77
CA ASN A 58 -6.03 -13.15 -3.05
C ASN A 58 -4.56 -12.73 -2.95
N VAL A 59 -4.18 -12.10 -1.84
CA VAL A 59 -2.82 -11.64 -1.55
C VAL A 59 -2.31 -12.27 -0.26
N LEU A 60 -1.17 -12.96 -0.35
CA LEU A 60 -0.41 -13.46 0.78
C LEU A 60 1.04 -12.99 0.68
N ASP A 61 1.42 -12.05 1.55
CA ASP A 61 2.80 -11.58 1.68
C ASP A 61 3.36 -11.88 3.07
N LEU A 62 4.30 -12.81 3.13
CA LEU A 62 5.05 -13.20 4.33
C LEU A 62 6.56 -12.88 4.18
N SER A 63 6.92 -12.08 3.18
CA SER A 63 8.31 -11.83 2.83
C SER A 63 9.08 -11.08 3.92
N ARG A 64 10.41 -11.13 3.87
CA ARG A 64 11.29 -10.40 4.81
C ARG A 64 10.96 -10.72 6.27
N ASN A 65 10.90 -11.99 6.59
CA ASN A 65 10.77 -12.49 7.96
C ASN A 65 11.93 -13.47 8.25
N HIS A 66 11.86 -14.19 9.37
CA HIS A 66 12.79 -15.27 9.72
C HIS A 66 12.08 -16.63 9.67
N LEU A 67 11.06 -16.79 8.82
CA LEU A 67 10.27 -18.03 8.75
C LEU A 67 11.16 -19.20 8.32
N VAL A 68 10.93 -20.37 8.91
CA VAL A 68 11.74 -21.58 8.71
C VAL A 68 10.88 -22.80 8.37
N GLY A 69 11.51 -23.88 7.93
CA GLY A 69 10.82 -25.12 7.57
C GLY A 69 10.26 -25.08 6.15
N GLU A 70 9.40 -26.04 5.84
CA GLU A 70 8.85 -26.23 4.50
C GLU A 70 7.67 -25.28 4.20
N ILE A 71 7.44 -25.01 2.92
CA ILE A 71 6.23 -24.35 2.45
C ILE A 71 5.06 -25.35 2.60
N PRO A 72 3.99 -25.02 3.35
CA PRO A 72 2.86 -25.94 3.52
C PRO A 72 2.17 -26.26 2.19
N PRO A 73 1.99 -27.54 1.81
CA PRO A 73 1.24 -27.92 0.62
C PRO A 73 -0.20 -27.41 0.61
N GLN A 74 -0.78 -27.17 1.78
CA GLN A 74 -2.14 -26.63 1.95
C GLN A 74 -2.30 -25.23 1.35
N LEU A 75 -1.22 -24.47 1.13
CA LEU A 75 -1.29 -23.20 0.42
C LEU A 75 -1.79 -23.36 -1.04
N ALA A 76 -1.65 -24.54 -1.64
CA ALA A 76 -2.21 -24.83 -2.96
C ALA A 76 -3.75 -24.95 -2.97
N ASN A 77 -4.40 -24.99 -1.80
CA ASN A 77 -5.86 -24.93 -1.68
C ASN A 77 -6.43 -23.53 -1.93
N LEU A 78 -5.58 -22.50 -1.92
CA LEU A 78 -5.98 -21.10 -2.12
C LEU A 78 -6.20 -20.83 -3.61
N LYS A 79 -7.32 -21.32 -4.15
CA LYS A 79 -7.58 -21.35 -5.60
C LYS A 79 -7.72 -19.96 -6.25
N VAL A 80 -8.02 -18.93 -5.46
CA VAL A 80 -8.14 -17.53 -5.91
C VAL A 80 -6.92 -16.68 -5.56
N LEU A 81 -5.87 -17.28 -4.98
CA LEU A 81 -4.64 -16.58 -4.64
C LEU A 81 -3.94 -16.12 -5.92
N VAL A 82 -3.71 -14.82 -6.04
CA VAL A 82 -3.05 -14.19 -7.19
C VAL A 82 -1.60 -13.88 -6.88
N ASN A 83 -1.33 -13.33 -5.69
CA ASN A 83 -0.03 -12.85 -5.27
C ASN A 83 0.47 -13.67 -4.07
N LEU A 84 1.55 -14.40 -4.27
CA LEU A 84 2.26 -15.15 -3.23
C LEU A 84 3.69 -14.65 -3.11
N ASN A 85 4.01 -14.00 -2.00
CA ASN A 85 5.35 -13.54 -1.71
C ASN A 85 5.88 -14.14 -0.40
N LEU A 86 6.84 -15.06 -0.52
CA LEU A 86 7.52 -15.71 0.59
C LEU A 86 9.03 -15.38 0.60
N SER A 87 9.46 -14.39 -0.18
CA SER A 87 10.87 -14.06 -0.38
C SER A 87 11.57 -13.60 0.89
N HIS A 88 12.89 -13.71 0.94
CA HIS A 88 13.72 -13.28 2.07
C HIS A 88 13.27 -13.92 3.40
N ASN A 89 13.31 -15.25 3.45
CA ASN A 89 13.07 -16.06 4.64
C ASN A 89 14.12 -17.18 4.74
N GLY A 90 13.99 -18.06 5.73
CA GLY A 90 14.78 -19.28 5.88
C GLY A 90 14.01 -20.55 5.48
N LEU A 91 13.07 -20.45 4.54
CA LEU A 91 12.26 -21.60 4.11
C LEU A 91 13.13 -22.61 3.36
N SER A 92 12.92 -23.90 3.64
CA SER A 92 13.74 -25.01 3.13
C SER A 92 12.87 -26.11 2.51
N GLY A 93 13.51 -27.09 1.87
CA GLY A 93 12.82 -28.21 1.24
C GLY A 93 12.24 -27.86 -0.13
N CYS A 94 11.33 -28.70 -0.63
CA CYS A 94 10.76 -28.55 -1.97
C CYS A 94 9.63 -27.52 -2.03
N ILE A 95 9.46 -26.91 -3.20
CA ILE A 95 8.20 -26.23 -3.54
C ILE A 95 7.13 -27.33 -3.72
N PRO A 96 5.99 -27.29 -3.01
CA PRO A 96 4.95 -28.32 -3.10
C PRO A 96 4.44 -28.52 -4.53
N GLN A 97 4.36 -29.76 -5.00
CA GLN A 97 3.87 -30.09 -6.34
C GLN A 97 2.37 -29.80 -6.50
N GLU A 98 1.64 -29.71 -5.39
CA GLU A 98 0.23 -29.34 -5.36
C GLU A 98 -0.03 -27.97 -6.02
N PHE A 99 0.97 -27.08 -6.03
CA PHE A 99 0.91 -25.81 -6.75
C PHE A 99 0.78 -25.97 -8.26
N GLU A 100 1.13 -27.10 -8.87
CA GLU A 100 0.87 -27.35 -10.31
C GLU A 100 -0.61 -27.22 -10.67
N SER A 101 -1.50 -27.53 -9.71
CA SER A 101 -2.95 -27.40 -9.84
C SER A 101 -3.50 -25.99 -9.56
N SER A 102 -2.64 -25.04 -9.15
CA SER A 102 -3.05 -23.68 -8.83
C SER A 102 -3.27 -22.87 -10.10
N THR A 103 -4.53 -22.49 -10.33
CA THR A 103 -4.96 -21.72 -11.51
C THR A 103 -5.02 -20.21 -11.29
N GLY A 104 -5.17 -19.76 -10.04
CA GLY A 104 -5.30 -18.34 -9.69
C GLY A 104 -3.97 -17.58 -9.62
N LEU A 105 -2.86 -18.26 -9.34
CA LEU A 105 -1.56 -17.64 -9.09
C LEU A 105 -1.05 -16.92 -10.35
N GLN A 106 -0.53 -15.71 -10.15
CA GLN A 106 0.05 -14.89 -11.21
C GLN A 106 1.45 -14.41 -10.81
N ASP A 107 1.58 -13.85 -9.60
CA ASP A 107 2.83 -13.30 -9.10
C ASP A 107 3.35 -14.17 -7.96
N VAL A 108 4.43 -14.91 -8.23
CA VAL A 108 5.08 -15.79 -7.26
C VAL A 108 6.51 -15.32 -7.01
N VAL A 109 6.81 -14.98 -5.76
CA VAL A 109 8.14 -14.49 -5.34
C VAL A 109 8.63 -15.36 -4.18
N LEU A 110 9.60 -16.24 -4.46
CA LEU A 110 10.20 -17.17 -3.50
C LEU A 110 11.71 -16.94 -3.33
N SER A 111 12.24 -15.85 -3.90
CA SER A 111 13.65 -15.54 -3.89
C SER A 111 14.25 -15.42 -2.49
N TYR A 112 15.54 -15.66 -2.37
CA TYR A 112 16.31 -15.58 -1.12
C TYR A 112 15.73 -16.47 -0.01
N ASN A 113 15.63 -17.76 -0.29
CA ASN A 113 15.31 -18.83 0.66
C ASN A 113 16.35 -19.97 0.55
N LEU A 114 16.08 -21.11 1.18
CA LEU A 114 16.87 -22.34 1.15
C LEU A 114 16.13 -23.46 0.40
N LEU A 115 15.30 -23.12 -0.58
CA LEU A 115 14.47 -24.08 -1.33
C LEU A 115 15.32 -24.94 -2.27
N GLU A 116 14.88 -26.17 -2.46
CA GLU A 116 15.50 -27.16 -3.33
C GLU A 116 14.48 -27.96 -4.14
N GLY A 117 14.95 -28.79 -5.07
CA GLY A 117 14.08 -29.69 -5.83
C GLY A 117 13.50 -29.09 -7.12
N PRO A 118 12.55 -29.80 -7.75
CA PRO A 118 11.94 -29.39 -9.00
C PRO A 118 10.97 -28.22 -8.79
N ILE A 119 10.91 -27.33 -9.78
CA ILE A 119 9.95 -26.22 -9.81
C ILE A 119 8.62 -26.70 -10.42
N PRO A 120 7.45 -26.42 -9.80
CA PRO A 120 6.14 -26.74 -10.36
C PRO A 120 5.96 -26.20 -11.78
N ASN A 121 5.46 -27.03 -12.69
CA ASN A 121 5.28 -26.64 -14.08
C ASN A 121 3.92 -26.00 -14.34
N ASN A 122 3.76 -24.72 -13.98
CA ASN A 122 2.58 -23.94 -14.33
C ASN A 122 2.95 -22.50 -14.73
N LYS A 123 1.98 -21.74 -15.27
CA LYS A 123 2.20 -20.36 -15.75
C LYS A 123 2.76 -19.41 -14.70
N ALA A 124 2.37 -19.55 -13.44
CA ALA A 124 2.83 -18.69 -12.35
C ALA A 124 4.32 -18.91 -12.04
N PHE A 125 4.78 -20.16 -12.09
CA PHE A 125 6.17 -20.52 -11.77
C PHE A 125 7.15 -20.33 -12.94
N ILE A 126 6.65 -20.19 -14.18
CA ILE A 126 7.49 -19.82 -15.35
C ILE A 126 8.09 -18.41 -15.18
N ASN A 127 7.32 -17.48 -14.60
CA ASN A 127 7.74 -16.08 -14.39
C ASN A 127 8.07 -15.76 -12.93
N ALA A 128 8.19 -16.78 -12.07
CA ALA A 128 8.44 -16.58 -10.65
C ALA A 128 9.85 -16.04 -10.38
N SER A 129 9.97 -15.19 -9.37
CA SER A 129 11.26 -14.78 -8.80
C SER A 129 11.76 -15.87 -7.86
N LEU A 130 12.82 -16.58 -8.25
CA LEU A 130 13.35 -17.76 -7.57
C LEU A 130 14.84 -17.60 -7.19
N GLU A 131 15.46 -16.47 -7.53
CA GLU A 131 16.88 -16.22 -7.31
C GLU A 131 17.28 -16.34 -5.83
N GLY A 132 18.53 -16.72 -5.56
CA GLY A 132 19.01 -16.91 -4.19
C GLY A 132 18.68 -18.27 -3.58
N ASN A 133 17.86 -19.11 -4.23
CA ASN A 133 17.71 -20.53 -3.87
C ASN A 133 18.73 -21.38 -4.64
N LYS A 134 19.62 -22.07 -3.93
CA LYS A 134 20.72 -22.82 -4.56
C LYS A 134 20.35 -24.22 -5.04
N GLY A 135 19.27 -24.80 -4.52
CA GLY A 135 18.90 -26.19 -4.78
C GLY A 135 17.78 -26.37 -5.81
N LEU A 136 17.23 -25.29 -6.36
CA LEU A 136 16.12 -25.37 -7.32
C LEU A 136 16.62 -25.74 -8.72
N PHE A 137 15.92 -26.66 -9.37
CA PHE A 137 16.17 -27.06 -10.74
C PHE A 137 14.86 -27.25 -11.51
N GLY A 138 14.89 -27.04 -12.82
CA GLY A 138 13.69 -27.10 -13.66
C GLY A 138 13.81 -26.22 -14.90
N ASN A 139 12.83 -26.31 -15.79
CA ASN A 139 12.83 -25.60 -17.05
C ASN A 139 12.24 -24.19 -16.89
N VAL A 140 12.88 -23.36 -16.05
CA VAL A 140 12.52 -21.95 -15.85
C VAL A 140 13.61 -21.09 -16.48
N VAL A 141 13.21 -20.03 -17.18
CA VAL A 141 14.12 -19.06 -17.80
C VAL A 141 15.05 -18.49 -16.72
N GLY A 142 16.35 -18.78 -16.81
CA GLY A 142 17.37 -18.30 -15.87
C GLY A 142 17.99 -19.38 -14.97
N ILE A 143 17.50 -20.63 -15.00
CA ILE A 143 18.12 -21.76 -14.29
C ILE A 143 18.74 -22.70 -15.33
N HIS A 144 20.04 -22.97 -15.21
CA HIS A 144 20.74 -23.88 -16.12
C HIS A 144 20.11 -25.28 -16.05
N PRO A 145 19.80 -25.92 -17.20
CA PRO A 145 19.33 -27.30 -17.22
C PRO A 145 20.40 -28.22 -16.62
N CYS A 146 20.08 -28.95 -15.55
CA CYS A 146 20.98 -29.99 -15.05
C CYS A 146 21.03 -31.15 -16.04
N GLY A 147 22.20 -31.39 -16.63
CA GLY A 147 22.56 -32.69 -17.18
C GLY A 147 22.66 -33.72 -16.04
N MET A 148 21.94 -34.83 -16.17
CA MET A 148 22.05 -35.94 -15.22
C MET A 148 23.45 -36.58 -15.31
N PRO A 149 24.01 -37.04 -14.18
CA PRO A 149 24.91 -38.17 -14.20
C PRO A 149 24.29 -39.36 -13.47
N SER A 150 24.18 -40.45 -14.21
CA SER A 150 23.97 -41.80 -13.68
C SER A 150 25.17 -42.25 -12.83
N SER A 151 24.85 -42.83 -11.68
CA SER A 151 25.53 -43.92 -10.96
C SER A 151 27.07 -44.10 -11.03
N VAL A 152 27.62 -44.24 -9.81
CA VAL A 152 28.71 -45.16 -9.39
C VAL A 152 30.17 -44.71 -9.59
N VAL A 153 30.76 -44.34 -8.43
CA VAL A 153 32.14 -44.59 -7.93
C VAL A 153 33.31 -43.94 -8.67
N LYS A 154 34.01 -43.02 -7.99
CA LYS A 154 35.38 -43.25 -7.46
C LYS A 154 35.79 -42.15 -6.49
N LYS A 155 36.28 -42.58 -5.33
CA LYS A 155 36.99 -41.79 -4.32
C LYS A 155 38.39 -41.49 -4.87
N HIS A 156 38.81 -40.23 -4.90
CA HIS A 156 40.23 -39.88 -4.93
C HIS A 156 40.47 -38.57 -4.17
N SER A 157 41.38 -38.65 -3.21
CA SER A 157 41.95 -37.50 -2.51
C SER A 157 42.81 -36.65 -3.45
N MET A 158 42.98 -35.37 -3.14
CA MET A 158 44.30 -34.74 -2.99
C MET A 158 44.15 -33.27 -2.60
N ALA A 159 44.92 -32.87 -1.59
CA ALA A 159 45.22 -31.48 -1.28
C ALA A 159 46.24 -30.93 -2.30
N LYS A 160 45.99 -29.73 -2.84
CA LYS A 160 46.99 -28.66 -3.08
C LYS A 160 46.36 -27.52 -3.87
N GLY A 161 46.36 -26.31 -3.30
CA GLY A 161 45.94 -25.12 -4.03
C GLY A 161 45.94 -23.81 -3.26
N ARG A 162 46.73 -23.67 -2.18
CA ARG A 162 46.76 -22.46 -1.34
C ARG A 162 47.82 -21.42 -1.73
N LYS A 163 48.12 -21.28 -3.03
CA LYS A 163 49.07 -20.24 -3.50
C LYS A 163 48.60 -19.35 -4.67
N LEU A 164 47.34 -19.46 -5.12
CA LEU A 164 46.84 -18.61 -6.21
C LEU A 164 45.89 -17.48 -5.75
N ILE A 165 45.28 -17.59 -4.58
CA ILE A 165 44.29 -16.61 -4.08
C ILE A 165 44.93 -15.27 -3.67
N LEU A 166 46.21 -15.26 -3.28
CA LEU A 166 46.88 -14.01 -2.88
C LEU A 166 47.31 -13.12 -4.06
N ILE A 167 47.50 -13.68 -5.25
CA ILE A 167 48.03 -12.95 -6.41
C ILE A 167 46.92 -12.20 -7.16
N THR A 168 45.67 -12.66 -7.08
CA THR A 168 44.53 -12.03 -7.78
C THR A 168 43.72 -11.08 -6.89
N VAL A 169 43.66 -11.31 -5.57
CA VAL A 169 42.80 -10.52 -4.68
C VAL A 169 43.43 -9.16 -4.31
N LEU A 170 44.75 -9.09 -4.13
CA LEU A 170 45.43 -7.82 -3.77
C LEU A 170 45.34 -6.74 -4.87
N PRO A 171 45.54 -7.04 -6.16
CA PRO A 171 45.43 -6.04 -7.23
C PRO A 171 44.00 -5.52 -7.40
N VAL A 172 43.00 -6.40 -7.25
CA VAL A 172 41.58 -6.05 -7.40
C VAL A 172 41.11 -5.14 -6.26
N MET A 173 41.56 -5.42 -5.02
CA MET A 173 41.28 -4.56 -3.87
C MET A 173 41.98 -3.20 -3.99
N GLY A 174 43.20 -3.15 -4.52
CA GLY A 174 43.91 -1.90 -4.80
C GLY A 174 43.19 -1.04 -5.85
N ALA A 175 42.70 -1.66 -6.92
CA ALA A 175 41.94 -0.97 -7.97
C ALA A 175 40.60 -0.41 -7.45
N LEU A 176 39.91 -1.16 -6.57
CA LEU A 176 38.65 -0.71 -5.98
C LEU A 176 38.84 0.50 -5.05
N VAL A 177 39.92 0.52 -4.27
CA VAL A 177 40.21 1.68 -3.40
C VAL A 177 40.54 2.92 -4.24
N LEU A 178 41.32 2.76 -5.32
CA LEU A 178 41.62 3.88 -6.23
C LEU A 178 40.37 4.39 -6.96
N LEU A 179 39.44 3.51 -7.33
CA LEU A 179 38.16 3.88 -7.92
C LEU A 179 37.29 4.66 -6.93
N CYS A 180 37.22 4.22 -5.66
CA CYS A 180 36.48 4.93 -4.61
C CYS A 180 37.08 6.31 -4.32
N VAL A 181 38.41 6.44 -4.32
CA VAL A 181 39.09 7.74 -4.17
C VAL A 181 38.80 8.65 -5.36
N PHE A 182 38.83 8.12 -6.59
CA PHE A 182 38.50 8.88 -7.79
C PHE A 182 37.04 9.37 -7.80
N ILE A 183 36.09 8.51 -7.43
CA ILE A 183 34.67 8.88 -7.29
C ILE A 183 34.49 9.93 -6.17
N GLY A 184 35.22 9.80 -5.06
CA GLY A 184 35.24 10.79 -3.98
C GLY A 184 35.79 12.15 -4.44
N VAL A 185 36.84 12.17 -5.25
CA VAL A 185 37.40 13.40 -5.85
C VAL A 185 36.42 14.03 -6.85
N LEU A 186 35.73 13.24 -7.66
CA LEU A 186 34.69 13.74 -8.56
C LEU A 186 33.53 14.39 -7.79
N PHE A 187 33.12 13.81 -6.66
CA PHE A 187 32.07 14.38 -5.81
C PHE A 187 32.50 15.68 -5.12
N LEU A 188 33.79 15.80 -4.78
CA LEU A 188 34.36 17.02 -4.20
C LEU A 188 34.59 18.11 -5.26
N CYS A 189 34.81 17.75 -6.52
CA CYS A 189 34.88 18.67 -7.65
C CYS A 189 33.49 19.15 -8.13
N ASP A 190 32.44 18.31 -8.08
CA ASP A 190 31.06 18.71 -8.46
C ASP A 190 30.46 19.74 -7.50
N LYS A 191 30.96 19.83 -6.26
CA LYS A 191 30.53 20.85 -5.30
C LYS A 191 31.11 22.26 -5.56
N ARG A 192 31.95 22.47 -6.58
CA ARG A 192 32.57 23.79 -6.84
C ARG A 192 32.36 24.38 -8.24
N SER A 193 31.51 23.82 -9.09
CA SER A 193 31.21 24.48 -10.37
C SER A 193 29.84 24.10 -10.93
N ARG A 194 28.81 24.89 -10.62
CA ARG A 194 27.65 25.06 -11.51
C ARG A 194 27.17 26.51 -11.50
N VAL A 195 27.86 27.33 -12.30
CA VAL A 195 27.29 28.48 -12.99
C VAL A 195 27.44 28.19 -14.49
N GLY A 196 26.35 28.34 -15.23
CA GLY A 196 26.25 28.47 -16.71
C GLY A 196 26.95 27.40 -17.55
N ASP A 197 26.21 26.59 -18.30
CA ASP A 197 25.58 27.04 -19.53
C ASP A 197 24.77 25.92 -20.20
N VAL A 198 23.84 26.40 -21.01
CA VAL A 198 22.85 25.68 -21.80
C VAL A 198 23.51 25.10 -23.05
N GLU A 199 23.26 23.82 -23.33
CA GLU A 199 23.16 23.35 -24.72
C GLU A 199 21.95 22.44 -24.91
N ARG A 200 21.17 22.83 -25.92
CA ARG A 200 19.85 22.36 -26.31
C ARG A 200 19.88 20.91 -26.79
N ARG A 201 18.92 20.12 -26.31
CA ARG A 201 18.17 19.19 -27.17
C ARG A 201 16.71 19.56 -27.10
N ASP A 202 16.24 20.23 -28.15
CA ASP A 202 14.82 20.33 -28.45
C ASP A 202 14.29 18.93 -28.77
N SER A 203 13.46 18.41 -27.87
CA SER A 203 12.37 17.50 -28.19
C SER A 203 11.36 17.70 -27.06
N ASP A 204 10.42 18.62 -27.31
CA ASP A 204 9.30 19.03 -26.45
C ASP A 204 8.97 18.02 -25.35
N GLY A 205 9.16 18.42 -24.08
CA GLY A 205 8.83 17.65 -22.87
C GLY A 205 7.32 17.51 -22.62
N TRP A 206 6.56 17.29 -23.69
CA TRP A 206 5.12 17.16 -23.67
C TRP A 206 4.74 15.68 -23.65
N LEU A 207 4.13 15.23 -22.54
CA LEU A 207 3.45 13.94 -22.47
C LEU A 207 1.94 14.19 -22.61
N SER A 208 1.41 13.91 -23.80
CA SER A 208 -0.03 13.74 -24.03
C SER A 208 -0.31 12.31 -24.47
N ILE A 209 -1.20 11.62 -23.76
CA ILE A 209 -1.80 10.39 -24.29
C ILE A 209 -3.32 10.57 -24.17
N SER A 210 -3.93 11.09 -25.24
CA SER A 210 -5.36 10.92 -25.52
C SER A 210 -5.62 11.06 -27.02
N MET A 211 -6.84 10.75 -27.45
CA MET A 211 -7.32 10.79 -28.86
C MET A 211 -7.34 12.20 -29.51
N LEU A 212 -6.87 13.24 -28.83
CA LEU A 212 -6.92 14.65 -29.24
C LEU A 212 -5.55 15.31 -29.14
N ASP A 213 -5.30 16.37 -29.93
CA ASP A 213 -4.07 17.16 -29.87
C ASP A 213 -3.95 17.86 -28.50
N GLY A 214 -3.13 17.29 -27.61
CA GLY A 214 -2.97 17.75 -26.23
C GLY A 214 -2.45 19.18 -26.11
N LYS A 215 -1.68 19.68 -27.09
CA LYS A 215 -1.11 21.03 -27.08
C LYS A 215 -2.13 22.09 -27.45
N ALA A 216 -3.08 21.77 -28.32
CA ALA A 216 -4.24 22.62 -28.59
C ALA A 216 -5.17 22.65 -27.36
N LEU A 217 -5.52 21.47 -26.83
CA LEU A 217 -6.43 21.33 -25.69
C LEU A 217 -5.94 22.09 -24.44
N TYR A 218 -4.65 22.00 -24.12
CA TYR A 218 -4.08 22.73 -22.99
C TYR A 218 -4.17 24.25 -23.15
N ARG A 219 -3.92 24.77 -24.35
CA ARG A 219 -4.02 26.22 -24.63
C ARG A 219 -5.46 26.69 -24.50
N ASP A 220 -6.42 25.91 -25.00
CA ASP A 220 -7.83 26.24 -24.88
C ASP A 220 -8.28 26.25 -23.42
N ILE A 221 -7.81 25.30 -22.60
CA ILE A 221 -8.09 25.25 -21.16
C ILE A 221 -7.46 26.46 -20.43
N LEU A 222 -6.21 26.81 -20.72
CA LEU A 222 -5.55 27.97 -20.10
C LEU A 222 -6.30 29.27 -20.41
N ASN A 223 -6.69 29.47 -21.67
CA ASN A 223 -7.44 30.65 -22.08
C ASN A 223 -8.82 30.70 -21.42
N ALA A 224 -9.51 29.56 -21.36
CA ALA A 224 -10.86 29.48 -20.78
C ALA A 224 -10.88 29.56 -19.25
N THR A 225 -9.75 29.35 -18.59
CA THR A 225 -9.60 29.46 -17.13
C THR A 225 -8.82 30.71 -16.69
N GLU A 226 -8.44 31.58 -17.62
CA GLU A 226 -7.53 32.71 -17.38
C GLU A 226 -6.33 32.31 -16.50
N GLU A 227 -5.59 31.29 -16.95
CA GLU A 227 -4.45 30.72 -16.19
C GLU A 227 -4.83 30.12 -14.83
N PHE A 228 -5.99 29.44 -14.77
CA PHE A 228 -6.54 28.85 -13.54
C PHE A 228 -6.84 29.87 -12.44
N ASP A 229 -7.41 31.01 -12.81
CA ASP A 229 -7.92 31.99 -11.86
C ASP A 229 -8.94 31.34 -10.90
N ALA A 230 -8.87 31.72 -9.63
CA ALA A 230 -9.71 31.18 -8.56
C ALA A 230 -11.22 31.34 -8.85
N LYS A 231 -11.63 32.33 -9.64
CA LYS A 231 -13.04 32.56 -10.01
C LYS A 231 -13.66 31.44 -10.84
N PHE A 232 -12.84 30.63 -11.52
CA PHE A 232 -13.29 29.49 -12.33
C PHE A 232 -13.20 28.15 -11.59
N CYS A 233 -12.69 28.15 -10.35
CA CYS A 233 -12.59 26.95 -9.53
C CYS A 233 -13.97 26.59 -8.96
N ILE A 234 -14.46 25.39 -9.29
CA ILE A 234 -15.76 24.87 -8.83
C ILE A 234 -15.65 23.92 -7.64
N GLY A 235 -14.42 23.59 -7.22
CA GLY A 235 -14.17 22.78 -6.04
C GLY A 235 -12.70 22.46 -5.86
N GLN A 236 -12.23 22.40 -4.62
CA GLN A 236 -10.85 22.10 -4.27
C GLN A 236 -10.80 21.00 -3.22
N GLY A 237 -9.91 20.02 -3.41
CA GLY A 237 -9.68 18.92 -2.48
C GLY A 237 -8.19 18.69 -2.23
N GLY A 238 -7.86 17.69 -1.40
CA GLY A 238 -6.47 17.44 -0.97
C GLY A 238 -5.48 17.15 -2.12
N HIS A 239 -5.96 16.67 -3.26
CA HIS A 239 -5.12 16.30 -4.40
C HIS A 239 -5.21 17.25 -5.60
N GLY A 240 -6.02 18.30 -5.54
CA GLY A 240 -6.14 19.23 -6.67
C GLY A 240 -7.38 20.11 -6.65
N SER A 241 -7.45 20.97 -7.65
CA SER A 241 -8.55 21.91 -7.88
C SER A 241 -9.31 21.53 -9.16
N ILE A 242 -10.63 21.67 -9.16
CA ILE A 242 -11.54 21.33 -10.25
C ILE A 242 -12.08 22.61 -10.87
N TYR A 243 -12.04 22.67 -12.19
CA TYR A 243 -12.53 23.78 -13.00
C TYR A 243 -13.59 23.27 -13.96
N LYS A 244 -14.68 24.03 -14.12
CA LYS A 244 -15.64 23.79 -15.20
C LYS A 244 -15.21 24.62 -16.39
N VAL A 245 -14.97 23.98 -17.52
CA VAL A 245 -14.53 24.64 -18.76
C VAL A 245 -15.52 24.31 -19.87
N ASN A 246 -15.88 25.30 -20.69
CA ASN A 246 -16.68 25.07 -21.89
C ASN A 246 -15.76 25.20 -23.11
N LEU A 247 -15.55 24.10 -23.84
CA LEU A 247 -14.72 24.08 -25.03
C LEU A 247 -15.57 23.88 -26.30
N PRO A 248 -15.30 24.60 -27.40
CA PRO A 248 -16.07 24.47 -28.65
C PRO A 248 -16.13 23.04 -29.22
N SER A 249 -15.10 22.22 -28.98
CA SER A 249 -14.99 20.86 -29.50
C SER A 249 -15.56 19.77 -28.58
N LEU A 250 -15.67 20.04 -27.28
CA LEU A 250 -16.01 19.03 -26.25
C LEU A 250 -17.20 19.42 -25.37
N GLY A 251 -17.75 20.63 -25.53
CA GLY A 251 -18.80 21.16 -24.66
C GLY A 251 -18.31 21.41 -23.23
N ASN A 252 -19.20 21.19 -22.25
CA ASN A 252 -18.87 21.34 -20.84
C ASN A 252 -17.98 20.17 -20.37
N ILE A 253 -16.79 20.48 -19.88
CA ILE A 253 -15.82 19.53 -19.33
C ILE A 253 -15.44 19.90 -17.90
N ALA A 254 -14.99 18.92 -17.14
CA ALA A 254 -14.37 19.11 -15.84
C ALA A 254 -12.85 18.93 -15.95
N VAL A 255 -12.08 19.94 -15.57
CA VAL A 255 -10.62 19.90 -15.57
C VAL A 255 -10.12 19.81 -14.14
N LYS A 256 -9.43 18.73 -13.79
CA LYS A 256 -8.76 18.58 -12.50
C LYS A 256 -7.30 18.95 -12.65
N ARG A 257 -6.90 20.04 -12.03
CA ARG A 257 -5.51 20.44 -11.87
C ARG A 257 -4.97 19.84 -10.57
N LEU A 258 -3.97 18.98 -10.67
CA LEU A 258 -3.29 18.47 -9.48
C LEU A 258 -2.40 19.56 -8.87
N HIS A 259 -2.27 19.55 -7.54
CA HIS A 259 -1.28 20.38 -6.86
C HIS A 259 0.11 19.85 -7.24
N SER A 260 0.90 20.63 -7.99
CA SER A 260 2.21 20.21 -8.48
C SER A 260 3.28 20.25 -7.38
N SER A 261 4.16 19.24 -7.38
CA SER A 261 5.51 19.31 -6.79
C SER A 261 6.44 19.91 -7.84
N PHE A 262 7.46 20.69 -7.43
CA PHE A 262 8.40 21.43 -8.28
C PHE A 262 9.36 20.56 -9.12
N GLU A 263 8.97 19.36 -9.53
CA GLU A 263 9.80 18.45 -10.32
C GLU A 263 9.37 18.42 -11.79
N ASN A 264 10.35 18.44 -12.70
CA ASN A 264 10.16 18.41 -14.16
C ASN A 264 9.61 17.06 -14.69
N THR A 265 9.16 16.16 -13.81
CA THR A 265 8.61 14.85 -14.13
C THR A 265 7.19 14.72 -13.60
N PRO A 266 6.23 14.17 -14.37
CA PRO A 266 4.87 13.98 -13.90
C PRO A 266 4.87 13.15 -12.60
N PRO A 267 4.18 13.58 -11.53
CA PRO A 267 4.18 12.86 -10.26
C PRO A 267 3.76 11.39 -10.45
N LYS A 268 4.40 10.46 -9.74
CA LYS A 268 4.04 9.03 -9.80
C LYS A 268 2.54 8.78 -9.51
N SER A 269 1.93 9.61 -8.67
CA SER A 269 0.49 9.63 -8.40
C SER A 269 -0.36 9.99 -9.63
N PHE A 270 0.08 10.94 -10.44
CA PHE A 270 -0.59 11.30 -11.71
C PHE A 270 -0.57 10.14 -12.70
N LEU A 271 0.58 9.48 -12.87
CA LEU A 271 0.69 8.33 -13.78
C LEU A 271 -0.11 7.12 -13.29
N ASN A 272 -0.21 6.91 -11.97
CA ASN A 272 -1.03 5.86 -11.38
C ASN A 272 -2.54 6.11 -11.61
N GLU A 273 -3.00 7.35 -11.42
CA GLU A 273 -4.40 7.75 -11.66
C GLU A 273 -4.75 7.61 -13.15
N VAL A 274 -3.87 8.05 -14.05
CA VAL A 274 -4.03 7.86 -15.51
C VAL A 274 -4.08 6.37 -15.87
N ARG A 275 -3.15 5.54 -15.37
CA ARG A 275 -3.09 4.11 -15.70
C ARG A 275 -4.31 3.34 -15.19
N ALA A 276 -4.79 3.67 -13.99
CA ALA A 276 -6.01 3.08 -13.45
C ALA A 276 -7.23 3.46 -14.29
N LEU A 277 -7.41 4.76 -14.60
CA LEU A 277 -8.61 5.25 -15.27
C LEU A 277 -8.66 4.90 -16.76
N THR A 278 -7.51 4.81 -17.43
CA THR A 278 -7.44 4.33 -18.83
C THR A 278 -7.70 2.84 -18.95
N GLY A 279 -7.43 2.06 -17.90
CA GLY A 279 -7.69 0.62 -17.86
C GLY A 279 -9.13 0.22 -17.54
N ILE A 280 -9.95 1.14 -17.00
CA ILE A 280 -11.31 0.84 -16.57
C ILE A 280 -12.33 1.35 -17.60
N LYS A 281 -13.11 0.45 -18.19
CA LYS A 281 -14.28 0.79 -19.00
C LYS A 281 -15.57 0.31 -18.32
N HIS A 282 -16.33 1.23 -17.76
CA HIS A 282 -17.59 0.91 -17.08
C HIS A 282 -18.61 2.04 -17.22
N ARG A 283 -19.88 1.69 -17.45
CA ARG A 283 -21.01 2.63 -17.69
C ARG A 283 -21.30 3.63 -16.56
N ASN A 284 -20.80 3.38 -15.36
CA ASN A 284 -21.04 4.22 -14.18
C ASN A 284 -19.79 4.99 -13.72
N ILE A 285 -18.72 5.00 -14.53
CA ILE A 285 -17.51 5.75 -14.23
C ILE A 285 -17.44 6.94 -15.18
N VAL A 286 -17.11 8.10 -14.65
CA VAL A 286 -16.99 9.34 -15.44
C VAL A 286 -15.91 9.15 -16.49
N ASN A 287 -16.25 9.44 -17.75
CA ASN A 287 -15.33 9.26 -18.85
C ASN A 287 -14.16 10.26 -18.74
N LEU A 288 -12.94 9.72 -18.82
CA LEU A 288 -11.72 10.51 -18.97
C LEU A 288 -11.52 10.78 -20.47
N TYR A 289 -11.64 12.03 -20.90
CA TYR A 289 -11.38 12.44 -22.29
C TYR A 289 -9.89 12.54 -22.59
N GLY A 290 -9.07 12.81 -21.57
CA GLY A 290 -7.63 12.81 -21.71
C GLY A 290 -6.90 13.43 -20.53
N TYR A 291 -5.61 13.62 -20.72
CA TYR A 291 -4.75 14.29 -19.76
C TYR A 291 -3.66 15.07 -20.48
N CYS A 292 -3.11 16.08 -19.82
CA CYS A 292 -1.91 16.76 -20.27
C CYS A 292 -1.00 17.04 -19.07
N SER A 293 0.30 16.89 -19.27
CA SER A 293 1.31 17.23 -18.27
C SER A 293 2.40 18.06 -18.89
N ASN A 294 2.71 19.18 -18.24
CA ASN A 294 3.81 20.08 -18.53
C ASN A 294 4.53 20.46 -17.22
N ALA A 295 5.67 21.13 -17.29
CA ALA A 295 6.46 21.59 -16.16
C ALA A 295 5.68 22.45 -15.13
N GLN A 296 4.59 23.11 -15.56
CA GLN A 296 3.77 23.95 -14.68
C GLN A 296 2.51 23.25 -14.16
N HIS A 297 1.90 22.37 -14.96
CA HIS A 297 0.57 21.84 -14.70
C HIS A 297 0.45 20.36 -15.08
N SER A 298 -0.17 19.58 -14.19
CA SER A 298 -0.68 18.23 -14.48
C SER A 298 -2.20 18.26 -14.43
N LEU A 299 -2.84 18.03 -15.59
CA LEU A 299 -4.28 18.18 -15.77
C LEU A 299 -4.91 16.86 -16.22
N LEU A 300 -6.06 16.53 -15.62
CA LEU A 300 -6.94 15.45 -16.05
C LEU A 300 -8.25 16.07 -16.55
N VAL A 301 -8.73 15.61 -17.71
CA VAL A 301 -9.90 16.17 -18.40
C VAL A 301 -11.00 15.13 -18.46
N TYR A 302 -12.14 15.45 -17.84
CA TYR A 302 -13.28 14.57 -17.67
C TYR A 302 -14.54 15.12 -18.34
N GLU A 303 -15.48 14.21 -18.60
CA GLU A 303 -16.88 14.55 -18.80
C GLU A 303 -17.43 15.34 -17.60
N TYR A 304 -18.10 16.47 -17.86
CA TYR A 304 -18.76 17.23 -16.81
C TYR A 304 -20.15 16.65 -16.51
N VAL A 305 -20.39 16.29 -15.26
CA VAL A 305 -21.69 15.77 -14.82
C VAL A 305 -22.51 16.90 -14.18
N GLU A 306 -23.68 17.21 -14.75
CA GLU A 306 -24.49 18.38 -14.35
C GLU A 306 -25.19 18.25 -13.00
N THR A 307 -25.22 17.07 -12.39
CA THR A 307 -25.97 16.81 -11.14
C THR A 307 -25.32 17.39 -9.88
N GLY A 308 -24.20 18.12 -10.03
CA GLY A 308 -23.46 18.69 -8.91
C GLY A 308 -22.62 17.65 -8.17
N SER A 309 -22.03 18.02 -7.04
CA SER A 309 -21.23 17.07 -6.27
C SER A 309 -22.13 16.01 -5.64
N LEU A 310 -21.61 14.78 -5.48
CA LEU A 310 -22.32 13.72 -4.75
C LEU A 310 -22.73 14.19 -3.34
N SER A 311 -21.90 15.00 -2.69
CA SER A 311 -22.20 15.65 -1.41
C SER A 311 -23.47 16.51 -1.49
N SER A 312 -23.60 17.34 -2.53
CA SER A 312 -24.75 18.21 -2.77
C SER A 312 -26.03 17.43 -3.08
N ILE A 313 -25.93 16.30 -3.78
CA ILE A 313 -27.08 15.43 -4.09
C ILE A 313 -27.57 14.72 -2.83
N LEU A 314 -26.63 14.22 -2.02
CA LEU A 314 -26.91 13.57 -0.75
C LEU A 314 -27.49 14.55 0.29
N SER A 315 -27.08 15.82 0.24
CA SER A 315 -27.64 16.85 1.13
C SER A 315 -29.06 17.30 0.73
N ASN A 316 -29.39 17.32 -0.58
CA ASN A 316 -30.68 17.85 -1.05
C ASN A 316 -31.84 16.83 -1.03
N LYS A 317 -31.57 15.52 -1.07
CA LYS A 317 -32.64 14.50 -1.12
C LYS A 317 -33.20 14.05 0.24
N MET A 318 -32.77 14.64 1.36
CA MET A 318 -33.22 14.21 2.68
C MET A 318 -33.71 15.30 3.64
N VAL A 319 -34.00 16.53 3.20
CA VAL A 319 -34.69 17.53 4.03
C VAL A 319 -35.46 18.46 3.10
N PRO A 320 -36.82 18.45 3.03
CA PRO A 320 -37.58 19.24 4.01
C PRO A 320 -39.07 18.83 4.17
N LYS A 321 -39.42 18.03 5.19
CA LYS A 321 -40.79 18.02 5.78
C LYS A 321 -40.81 17.71 7.29
N ILE A 322 -39.74 17.11 7.82
CA ILE A 322 -39.58 16.80 9.26
C ILE A 322 -39.08 18.00 10.08
N PHE A 323 -38.44 18.99 9.42
CA PHE A 323 -37.75 20.10 10.10
C PHE A 323 -38.68 21.06 10.86
N TYR A 324 -39.95 21.19 10.45
CA TYR A 324 -40.90 22.08 11.12
C TYR A 324 -41.71 21.40 12.23
N PHE A 325 -41.75 20.06 12.28
CA PHE A 325 -42.48 19.32 13.33
C PHE A 325 -41.59 19.01 14.55
N LEU A 326 -40.26 18.96 14.38
CA LEU A 326 -39.30 18.71 15.46
C LEU A 326 -38.85 19.96 16.22
N MET A 327 -39.16 21.18 15.77
CA MET A 327 -38.77 22.40 16.48
C MET A 327 -39.57 22.66 17.77
N PHE A 328 -40.60 21.87 18.07
CA PHE A 328 -41.52 22.15 19.18
C PHE A 328 -41.52 21.13 20.32
N PHE A 329 -40.73 20.06 20.24
CA PHE A 329 -40.52 19.16 21.36
C PHE A 329 -39.02 18.95 21.57
N THR A 330 -38.52 19.46 22.72
CA THR A 330 -37.22 19.19 23.36
C THR A 330 -36.01 19.88 22.69
N LEU A 331 -35.21 20.78 23.30
CA LEU A 331 -34.59 20.77 24.63
C LEU A 331 -33.82 19.48 25.00
N PHE A 332 -33.68 18.55 24.05
CA PHE A 332 -32.82 17.38 24.20
C PHE A 332 -31.70 17.43 23.16
N THR A 333 -30.49 17.53 23.70
CA THR A 333 -29.20 17.06 23.18
C THR A 333 -29.24 16.43 21.79
N VAL A 334 -28.69 17.14 20.81
CA VAL A 334 -28.24 16.55 19.54
C VAL A 334 -27.28 15.42 19.90
N THR A 335 -27.64 14.18 19.58
CA THR A 335 -26.77 13.02 19.80
C THR A 335 -25.63 13.08 18.78
N PHE A 336 -24.51 13.64 19.22
CA PHE A 336 -23.19 13.53 18.60
C PHE A 336 -22.76 12.06 18.53
N ALA A 337 -21.62 11.74 17.90
CA ALA A 337 -20.89 10.50 18.19
C ALA A 337 -21.08 10.11 19.65
N SER A 338 -21.38 8.85 20.01
CA SER A 338 -21.68 8.54 21.41
C SER A 338 -20.58 9.17 22.28
N VAL A 339 -20.96 10.10 23.16
CA VAL A 339 -20.01 11.03 23.81
C VAL A 339 -18.88 10.26 24.48
N GLU A 340 -19.17 9.02 24.90
CA GLU A 340 -18.25 8.00 25.37
C GLU A 340 -17.14 7.63 24.36
N GLU A 341 -17.45 7.31 23.10
CA GLU A 341 -16.48 6.98 22.05
C GLU A 341 -15.55 8.17 21.77
N ALA A 342 -16.12 9.37 21.63
CA ALA A 342 -15.34 10.59 21.43
C ALA A 342 -14.43 10.88 22.65
N THR A 343 -14.96 10.75 23.87
CA THR A 343 -14.19 10.96 25.10
C THR A 343 -13.05 9.94 25.22
N ALA A 344 -13.29 8.69 24.86
CA ALA A 344 -12.27 7.65 24.88
C ALA A 344 -11.16 7.92 23.87
N LEU A 345 -11.49 8.37 22.66
CA LEU A 345 -10.53 8.79 21.64
C LEU A 345 -9.71 10.02 22.07
N LEU A 346 -10.34 11.01 22.72
CA LEU A 346 -9.63 12.17 23.29
C LEU A 346 -8.67 11.77 24.41
N LYS A 347 -9.07 10.81 25.25
CA LYS A 347 -8.20 10.25 26.29
C LYS A 347 -6.97 9.58 25.68
N TRP A 348 -7.14 8.81 24.61
CA TRP A 348 -6.01 8.24 23.89
C TRP A 348 -5.14 9.30 23.22
N LYS A 349 -5.75 10.32 22.58
CA LYS A 349 -5.05 11.47 22.02
C LYS A 349 -4.13 12.15 23.05
N ALA A 350 -4.57 12.27 24.31
CA ALA A 350 -3.76 12.86 25.37
C ALA A 350 -2.49 12.05 25.72
N ASN A 351 -2.48 10.75 25.41
CA ASN A 351 -1.36 9.85 25.68
C ASN A 351 -0.39 9.68 24.50
N VAL A 352 -0.70 10.27 23.34
CA VAL A 352 0.17 10.22 22.16
C VAL A 352 0.78 11.59 21.89
N LEU A 353 2.07 11.60 21.56
CA LEU A 353 2.75 12.80 21.09
C LEU A 353 2.44 12.98 19.60
N SER A 354 2.01 14.17 19.23
CA SER A 354 2.01 14.56 17.82
C SER A 354 3.19 15.48 17.55
N GLN A 355 4.08 15.09 16.65
CA GLN A 355 5.09 16.00 16.14
C GLN A 355 4.44 17.03 15.19
N ASN A 356 5.05 18.22 15.07
CA ASN A 356 4.48 19.42 14.45
C ASN A 356 3.71 19.14 13.14
N ASN A 357 2.51 19.72 13.01
CA ASN A 357 1.43 19.44 12.04
C ASN A 357 0.51 18.26 12.41
N SER A 358 0.00 18.20 13.65
CA SER A 358 -0.95 17.16 14.06
C SER A 358 -2.24 17.24 13.26
N LEU A 359 -2.50 16.28 12.37
CA LEU A 359 -3.80 16.12 11.72
C LEU A 359 -4.93 15.87 12.76
N LEU A 360 -4.55 15.34 13.93
CA LEU A 360 -5.41 15.19 15.10
C LEU A 360 -5.80 16.52 15.79
N ALA A 361 -5.34 17.70 15.33
CA ALA A 361 -5.69 18.99 15.93
C ALA A 361 -7.20 19.22 15.99
N SER A 362 -7.93 18.71 14.99
CA SER A 362 -9.39 18.76 14.87
C SER A 362 -10.14 18.01 15.98
N TRP A 363 -9.48 17.06 16.67
CA TRP A 363 -10.10 16.27 17.73
C TRP A 363 -10.21 17.10 19.01
N THR A 364 -11.37 17.70 19.24
CA THR A 364 -11.62 18.58 20.40
C THR A 364 -12.99 18.31 21.00
N LEU A 365 -13.17 18.70 22.28
CA LEU A 365 -14.49 18.65 22.94
C LEU A 365 -15.49 19.66 22.38
N SER A 366 -15.02 20.67 21.64
CA SER A 366 -15.85 21.72 21.03
C SER A 366 -16.40 21.36 19.65
N THR A 367 -15.99 20.23 19.07
CA THR A 367 -16.33 19.83 17.70
C THR A 367 -17.01 18.47 17.66
N ASP A 368 -17.86 18.23 16.66
CA ASP A 368 -18.55 16.95 16.49
C ASP A 368 -17.58 15.92 15.93
N ALA A 369 -17.32 14.84 16.69
CA ALA A 369 -16.39 13.80 16.28
C ALA A 369 -16.77 13.12 14.95
N CYS A 370 -18.05 13.10 14.58
CA CYS A 370 -18.51 12.50 13.33
C CYS A 370 -18.45 13.44 12.12
N ARG A 371 -18.26 14.75 12.33
CA ARG A 371 -18.29 15.75 11.26
C ARG A 371 -16.95 16.43 11.05
N ASP A 372 -16.27 16.75 12.14
CA ASP A 372 -15.16 17.69 12.14
C ASP A 372 -13.82 17.01 12.37
N TRP A 373 -13.80 15.83 13.02
CA TRP A 373 -12.57 15.16 13.38
C TRP A 373 -11.94 14.48 12.17
N TYR A 374 -10.68 14.85 11.92
CA TYR A 374 -9.87 14.23 10.88
C TYR A 374 -9.83 12.72 11.06
N GLY A 375 -10.10 11.99 9.99
CA GLY A 375 -9.97 10.54 9.98
C GLY A 375 -11.09 9.77 10.66
N VAL A 376 -12.10 10.43 11.26
CA VAL A 376 -13.21 9.75 11.93
C VAL A 376 -14.45 9.82 11.06
N ILE A 377 -15.05 8.67 10.77
CA ILE A 377 -16.33 8.56 10.06
C ILE A 377 -17.29 7.76 10.92
N CYS A 378 -18.50 8.28 11.07
CA CYS A 378 -19.55 7.61 11.81
C CYS A 378 -20.64 7.05 10.90
N PHE A 379 -21.25 5.96 11.37
CA PHE A 379 -22.48 5.42 10.81
C PHE A 379 -23.55 5.40 11.91
N ASN A 380 -24.72 5.98 11.65
CA ASN A 380 -25.80 6.12 12.65
C ASN A 380 -25.34 6.72 14.00
N GLY A 381 -24.44 7.71 13.96
CA GLY A 381 -23.93 8.37 15.17
C GLY A 381 -22.94 7.54 16.00
N ARG A 382 -22.43 6.43 15.47
CA ARG A 382 -21.37 5.61 16.10
C ARG A 382 -20.11 5.64 15.27
N VAL A 383 -18.95 5.71 15.91
CA VAL A 383 -17.67 5.68 15.20
C VAL A 383 -17.52 4.34 14.48
N ASN A 384 -17.44 4.38 13.15
CA ASN A 384 -17.40 3.20 12.28
C ASN A 384 -16.07 3.07 11.54
N LYS A 385 -15.43 4.19 11.17
CA LYS A 385 -14.10 4.19 10.55
C LYS A 385 -13.17 5.16 11.24
N ILE A 386 -11.93 4.71 11.45
CA ILE A 386 -10.81 5.54 11.87
C ILE A 386 -9.70 5.36 10.85
N ASN A 387 -9.30 6.43 10.18
CA ASN A 387 -8.12 6.48 9.31
C ASN A 387 -7.26 7.68 9.72
N ILE A 388 -6.15 7.39 10.38
CA ILE A 388 -5.16 8.42 10.77
C ILE A 388 -3.78 8.03 10.23
N THR A 389 -3.77 7.47 9.03
CA THR A 389 -2.57 7.07 8.30
C THR A 389 -1.64 8.24 8.14
N ASN A 390 -0.35 8.03 8.44
CA ASN A 390 0.68 9.06 8.30
C ASN A 390 0.34 10.37 9.04
N ALA A 391 -0.38 10.28 10.17
CA ALA A 391 -0.74 11.43 10.98
C ALA A 391 0.40 11.93 11.90
N GLY A 392 1.57 11.29 11.85
CA GLY A 392 2.72 11.64 12.66
C GLY A 392 2.54 11.30 14.14
N VAL A 393 1.68 10.33 14.45
CA VAL A 393 1.35 9.93 15.81
C VAL A 393 2.48 9.09 16.39
N VAL A 394 3.00 9.52 17.54
CA VAL A 394 4.04 8.83 18.30
C VAL A 394 3.45 8.39 19.62
N GLY A 395 3.50 7.10 19.93
CA GLY A 395 2.94 6.59 21.19
C GLY A 395 2.78 5.08 21.21
N THR A 396 1.78 4.61 21.95
CA THR A 396 1.49 3.17 22.09
C THR A 396 0.04 2.85 21.73
N LEU A 397 -0.18 1.62 21.28
CA LEU A 397 -1.53 1.07 21.07
C LEU A 397 -2.19 0.57 22.35
N HIS A 398 -1.45 0.45 23.46
CA HIS A 398 -1.96 -0.16 24.69
C HIS A 398 -3.21 0.56 25.23
N ASP A 399 -3.23 1.89 25.19
CA ASP A 399 -4.33 2.70 25.69
C ASP A 399 -5.37 3.04 24.61
N PHE A 400 -5.25 2.47 23.41
CA PHE A 400 -6.23 2.71 22.36
C PHE A 400 -7.59 2.11 22.80
N PRO A 401 -8.71 2.84 22.65
CA PRO A 401 -9.97 2.50 23.30
C PRO A 401 -10.78 1.46 22.52
N PHE A 402 -10.17 0.31 22.19
CA PHE A 402 -10.81 -0.78 21.45
C PHE A 402 -12.15 -1.23 22.08
N SER A 403 -12.22 -1.29 23.40
CA SER A 403 -13.43 -1.71 24.12
C SER A 403 -14.58 -0.70 24.04
N SER A 404 -14.31 0.56 23.75
CA SER A 404 -15.35 1.60 23.61
C SER A 404 -15.87 1.72 22.18
N LEU A 405 -15.11 1.25 21.18
CA LEU A 405 -15.34 1.48 19.76
C LEU A 405 -15.90 0.24 19.04
N LEU A 406 -16.93 -0.39 19.62
CA LEU A 406 -17.45 -1.70 19.20
C LEU A 406 -18.06 -1.75 17.78
N PHE A 407 -18.33 -0.59 17.17
CA PHE A 407 -18.92 -0.45 15.84
C PHE A 407 -17.89 -0.17 14.74
N LEU A 408 -16.59 -0.22 15.08
CA LEU A 408 -15.53 -0.09 14.09
C LEU A 408 -15.56 -1.24 13.10
N GLU A 409 -15.62 -0.88 11.83
CA GLU A 409 -15.45 -1.79 10.68
C GLU A 409 -14.13 -1.53 9.95
N TYR A 410 -13.56 -0.33 10.08
CA TYR A 410 -12.35 0.07 9.38
C TYR A 410 -11.41 0.82 10.32
N VAL A 411 -10.19 0.30 10.47
CA VAL A 411 -9.12 0.94 11.23
C VAL A 411 -7.85 0.95 10.40
N ASP A 412 -7.36 2.15 10.11
CA ASP A 412 -6.07 2.39 9.47
C ASP A 412 -5.25 3.34 10.34
N LEU A 413 -4.22 2.79 10.97
CA LEU A 413 -3.25 3.49 11.82
C LEU A 413 -1.85 3.43 11.21
N SER A 414 -1.74 3.09 9.93
CA SER A 414 -0.47 2.83 9.26
C SER A 414 0.41 4.07 9.12
N MET A 415 1.69 3.85 8.83
CA MET A 415 2.68 4.92 8.60
C MET A 415 2.82 5.89 9.78
N ASN A 416 2.76 5.39 11.01
CA ASN A 416 2.93 6.18 12.22
C ASN A 416 4.16 5.69 13.02
N GLN A 417 4.33 6.20 14.24
CA GLN A 417 5.37 5.76 15.17
C GLN A 417 4.74 5.08 16.40
N LEU A 418 3.68 4.30 16.18
CA LEU A 418 3.03 3.53 17.23
C LEU A 418 3.91 2.34 17.62
N SER A 419 4.06 2.12 18.91
CA SER A 419 4.96 1.11 19.48
C SER A 419 4.24 0.24 20.51
N SER A 420 5.00 -0.61 21.21
CA SER A 420 4.50 -1.64 22.14
C SER A 420 3.83 -2.82 21.43
N ILE A 421 3.07 -3.63 22.17
CA ILE A 421 2.37 -4.82 21.67
C ILE A 421 1.01 -4.46 21.09
N ILE A 422 0.47 -5.32 20.22
CA ILE A 422 -0.96 -5.30 19.88
C ILE A 422 -1.74 -5.77 21.13
N PRO A 423 -2.58 -4.92 21.75
CA PRO A 423 -3.30 -5.33 22.95
C PRO A 423 -4.39 -6.34 22.60
N PRO A 424 -4.61 -7.40 23.41
CA PRO A 424 -5.66 -8.39 23.16
C PRO A 424 -7.08 -7.79 23.04
N ALA A 425 -7.31 -6.63 23.67
CA ALA A 425 -8.56 -5.88 23.59
C ALA A 425 -8.98 -5.52 22.16
N ILE A 426 -8.07 -5.55 21.18
CA ILE A 426 -8.42 -5.43 19.76
C ILE A 426 -9.45 -6.48 19.32
N GLY A 427 -9.46 -7.66 19.94
CA GLY A 427 -10.46 -8.71 19.75
C GLY A 427 -11.89 -8.31 20.12
N ASN A 428 -12.09 -7.19 20.82
CA ASN A 428 -13.42 -6.63 21.07
C ASN A 428 -14.07 -6.04 19.82
N LEU A 429 -13.29 -5.76 18.76
CA LEU A 429 -13.80 -5.16 17.53
C LEU A 429 -14.43 -6.21 16.60
N THR A 430 -15.43 -6.96 17.06
CA THR A 430 -15.99 -8.10 16.29
C THR A 430 -16.66 -7.71 14.96
N ASN A 431 -16.82 -6.41 14.68
CA ASN A 431 -17.30 -5.88 13.42
C ASN A 431 -16.17 -5.49 12.44
N LEU A 432 -14.91 -5.61 12.85
CA LEU A 432 -13.78 -5.13 12.06
C LEU A 432 -13.64 -5.95 10.77
N VAL A 433 -13.61 -5.22 9.65
CA VAL A 433 -13.47 -5.75 8.29
C VAL A 433 -12.09 -5.40 7.72
N TYR A 434 -11.57 -4.22 8.08
CA TYR A 434 -10.28 -3.73 7.60
C TYR A 434 -9.42 -3.30 8.78
N LEU A 435 -8.22 -3.86 8.87
CA LEU A 435 -7.21 -3.47 9.84
C LEU A 435 -5.86 -3.27 9.13
N ASP A 436 -5.36 -2.05 9.19
CA ASP A 436 -4.00 -1.70 8.76
C ASP A 436 -3.23 -1.04 9.91
N LEU A 437 -2.18 -1.72 10.38
CA LEU A 437 -1.21 -1.23 11.36
C LEU A 437 0.20 -1.17 10.78
N SER A 438 0.35 -1.25 9.46
CA SER A 438 1.63 -1.33 8.77
C SER A 438 2.50 -0.09 8.99
N PHE A 439 3.81 -0.21 8.76
CA PHE A 439 4.76 0.90 8.90
C PHE A 439 4.70 1.59 10.27
N ASN A 440 4.89 0.81 11.32
CA ASN A 440 4.93 1.27 12.71
C ASN A 440 6.14 0.66 13.45
N GLN A 441 6.15 0.73 14.78
CA GLN A 441 7.18 0.16 15.65
C GLN A 441 6.61 -0.90 16.60
N ILE A 442 5.47 -1.50 16.24
CA ILE A 442 4.76 -2.50 17.04
C ILE A 442 5.62 -3.76 17.17
N SER A 443 5.65 -4.35 18.34
CA SER A 443 6.53 -5.47 18.69
C SER A 443 5.80 -6.57 19.47
N GLY A 444 6.50 -7.64 19.80
CA GLY A 444 5.91 -8.78 20.51
C GLY A 444 5.15 -9.72 19.57
N LYS A 445 4.35 -10.60 20.15
CA LYS A 445 3.59 -11.61 19.38
C LYS A 445 2.25 -11.04 18.93
N ILE A 446 1.71 -11.61 17.85
CA ILE A 446 0.29 -11.46 17.55
C ILE A 446 -0.49 -12.09 18.72
N PRO A 447 -1.35 -11.32 19.43
CA PRO A 447 -2.13 -11.87 20.53
C PRO A 447 -3.05 -12.98 20.01
N PRO A 448 -3.35 -14.00 20.83
CA PRO A 448 -4.35 -15.01 20.50
C PRO A 448 -5.66 -14.33 20.10
#